data_AF-A0A2V5R3C5-F1
#
_entry.id   AF-A0A2V5R3C5-F1
#
_cell.length_a   1.000
_cell.length_b   1.000
_cell.length_c   1.000
_cell.angle_alpha   90.00
_cell.angle_beta   90.00
_cell.angle_gamma   90.00
#
_symmetry.space_group_name_H-M   'P 1'
#
loop_
_entity.id
_entity.type
_entity.pdbx_description
1 polymer ?
#
loop_
_entity_poly.entity_id
_entity_poly.type
_entity_poly.pdbx_seq_one_letter_code
_entity_poly.pdbx_strand_id
1 'polypeptide(L)'
;MRCSLLSLEDARENRTPIDWATYEPPRPEFLGVGVYAINLASAPVPGVGGRGSRSRTLTGTSELEEGKPPKESLFRRDAETSTRDARTPQRIPITLSDLAKYIDWSPFFHAWELRGRYPAILDDFEIGKHARELFDDAQELLRRIVAKNLLTPRGVHAFWPANSTGDDVDLYADDARSEKIATFYF
;
A
#
# COMPACT_ATOMS: atom_id res chain seq x y z
N MET A 1 6.70 41.53 -9.48
CA MET A 1 7.93 41.69 -8.67
C MET A 1 8.81 40.48 -8.95
N ARG A 2 10.08 40.67 -9.34
CA ARG A 2 11.03 39.56 -9.45
C ARG A 2 11.61 39.31 -8.06
N CYS A 3 11.46 38.10 -7.51
CA CYS A 3 12.28 37.70 -6.38
C CYS A 3 13.74 37.65 -6.86
N SER A 4 14.62 38.36 -6.18
CA SER A 4 16.06 38.20 -6.37
C SER A 4 16.44 36.79 -5.93
N LEU A 5 17.24 36.09 -6.76
CA LEU A 5 17.82 34.82 -6.37
C LEU A 5 18.79 35.06 -5.20
N LEU A 6 18.64 34.29 -4.14
CA LEU A 6 19.58 34.27 -3.01
C LEU A 6 20.81 33.43 -3.37
N SER A 7 21.92 33.65 -2.66
CA SER A 7 23.03 32.69 -2.71
C SER A 7 22.63 31.38 -2.02
N LEU A 8 23.32 30.28 -2.33
CA LEU A 8 23.06 28.98 -1.68
C LEU A 8 23.31 29.03 -0.17
N GLU A 9 24.30 29.83 0.25
CA GLU A 9 24.63 30.01 1.66
C GLU A 9 23.50 30.77 2.38
N ASP A 10 23.06 31.91 1.84
CA ASP A 10 21.94 32.68 2.40
C ASP A 10 20.64 31.85 2.45
N ALA A 11 20.42 31.01 1.44
CA ALA A 11 19.25 30.12 1.41
C ALA A 11 19.31 29.06 2.52
N ARG A 12 20.49 28.49 2.79
CA ARG A 12 20.72 27.51 3.87
C ARG A 12 20.58 28.12 5.25
N GLU A 13 21.02 29.35 5.44
CA GLU A 13 20.82 30.09 6.69
C GLU A 13 19.33 30.34 6.97
N ASN A 14 18.55 30.59 5.91
CA ASN A 14 17.10 30.78 5.98
C ASN A 14 16.29 29.47 5.96
N ARG A 15 16.92 28.32 6.23
CA ARG A 15 16.21 27.02 6.30
C ARG A 15 15.06 27.09 7.30
N THR A 16 14.01 26.30 7.05
CA THR A 16 12.88 26.19 7.97
C THR A 16 13.38 25.80 9.36
N PRO A 17 13.16 26.62 10.40
CA PRO A 17 13.58 26.30 11.75
C PRO A 17 12.65 25.20 12.29
N ILE A 18 13.21 24.00 12.48
CA ILE A 18 12.51 22.86 13.09
C ILE A 18 13.15 22.62 14.44
N ASP A 19 12.34 22.64 15.50
CA ASP A 19 12.79 22.28 16.84
C ASP A 19 12.83 20.75 16.98
N TRP A 20 14.00 20.18 16.69
CA TRP A 20 14.23 18.74 16.84
C TRP A 20 14.39 18.31 18.30
N ALA A 21 14.61 19.23 19.24
CA ALA A 21 14.80 18.85 20.65
C ALA A 21 13.48 18.46 21.32
N THR A 22 12.35 18.95 20.80
CA THR A 22 11.01 18.68 21.34
C THR A 22 10.19 17.71 20.48
N TYR A 23 10.72 17.30 19.34
CA TYR A 23 10.05 16.39 18.42
C TYR A 23 10.76 15.05 18.32
N GLU A 24 10.05 13.98 18.64
CA GLU A 24 10.50 12.61 18.40
C GLU A 24 9.79 12.06 17.16
N PRO A 25 10.51 11.80 16.05
CA PRO A 25 9.91 11.23 14.85
C PRO A 25 9.26 9.87 15.16
N PRO A 26 8.02 9.63 14.69
CA PRO A 26 7.36 8.36 14.93
C PRO A 26 8.15 7.24 14.26
N ARG A 27 8.52 6.23 15.05
CA ARG A 27 9.19 5.04 14.53
C ARG A 27 8.21 4.23 13.68
N PRO A 28 8.59 3.85 12.44
CA PRO A 28 7.78 2.94 11.64
C PRO A 28 7.56 1.60 12.35
N GLU A 29 6.45 0.93 12.05
CA GLU A 29 6.13 -0.39 12.62
C GLU A 29 7.15 -1.47 12.23
N PHE A 30 7.83 -1.29 11.09
CA PHE A 30 8.90 -2.17 10.65
C PHE A 30 9.96 -1.38 9.87
N LEU A 31 11.17 -1.93 9.82
CA LEU A 31 12.26 -1.44 8.97
C LEU A 31 12.58 -2.48 7.89
N GLY A 32 13.09 -2.00 6.75
CA GLY A 32 13.39 -2.81 5.58
C GLY A 32 12.30 -2.72 4.52
N VAL A 33 12.26 -3.72 3.64
CA VAL A 33 11.47 -3.68 2.39
C VAL A 33 10.17 -4.47 2.53
N GLY A 34 9.05 -3.85 2.18
CA GLY A 34 7.75 -4.51 2.00
C GLY A 34 7.34 -4.56 0.53
N VAL A 35 7.03 -5.76 0.04
CA VAL A 35 6.65 -6.03 -1.36
C VAL A 35 5.18 -6.42 -1.44
N TYR A 36 4.41 -5.70 -2.24
CA TYR A 36 3.03 -6.02 -2.55
C TYR A 36 2.95 -7.08 -3.63
N ALA A 37 2.29 -8.20 -3.32
CA ALA A 37 2.06 -9.28 -4.26
C ALA A 37 0.62 -9.80 -4.13
N ILE A 38 0.06 -10.29 -5.23
CA ILE A 38 -1.22 -10.97 -5.17
C ILE A 38 -1.09 -12.24 -4.31
N ASN A 39 -2.06 -12.44 -3.42
CA ASN A 39 -2.20 -13.71 -2.74
C ASN A 39 -2.81 -14.69 -3.75
N LEU A 40 -1.97 -15.25 -4.61
CA LEU A 40 -2.29 -16.50 -5.27
C LEU A 40 -2.31 -17.52 -4.14
N ALA A 41 -3.50 -17.78 -3.59
CA ALA A 41 -3.72 -18.94 -2.75
C ALA A 41 -3.03 -20.10 -3.47
N SER A 42 -2.01 -20.66 -2.84
CA SER A 42 -1.29 -21.82 -3.33
C SER A 42 -2.34 -22.85 -3.70
N ALA A 43 -2.59 -23.04 -5.00
CA ALA A 43 -3.44 -24.11 -5.44
C ALA A 43 -2.80 -25.39 -4.90
N PRO A 44 -3.51 -26.22 -4.13
CA PRO A 44 -2.94 -27.48 -3.68
C PRO A 44 -2.63 -28.26 -4.95
N VAL A 45 -1.34 -28.50 -5.18
CA VAL A 45 -0.89 -29.40 -6.24
C VAL A 45 -1.66 -30.71 -6.05
N PRO A 46 -2.40 -31.21 -7.05
CA PRO A 46 -3.13 -32.46 -6.89
C PRO A 46 -2.12 -33.56 -6.61
N GLY A 47 -2.15 -34.07 -5.38
CA GLY A 47 -1.29 -35.17 -4.95
C GLY A 47 -1.48 -36.37 -5.86
N VAL A 48 -0.36 -36.88 -6.35
CA VAL A 48 -0.25 -38.17 -7.04
C VAL A 48 -0.98 -39.25 -6.24
N GLY A 49 -1.87 -39.96 -6.93
CA GLY A 49 -2.82 -40.90 -6.35
C GLY A 49 -2.19 -42.08 -5.61
N GLY A 50 -2.58 -42.23 -4.35
CA GLY A 50 -2.45 -43.46 -3.56
C GLY A 50 -3.79 -44.19 -3.48
N ARG A 51 -3.80 -45.43 -3.96
CA ARG A 51 -4.94 -46.32 -4.10
C ARG A 51 -5.30 -47.01 -2.78
N GLY A 52 -6.58 -46.96 -2.40
CA GLY A 52 -7.29 -48.04 -1.67
C GLY A 52 -7.38 -47.93 -0.15
N SER A 53 -8.59 -47.81 0.40
CA SER A 53 -9.37 -48.95 0.91
C SER A 53 -10.65 -48.47 1.60
N ARG A 54 -11.71 -49.29 1.52
CA ARG A 54 -13.05 -49.05 2.06
C ARG A 54 -13.10 -49.31 3.57
N SER A 55 -13.89 -48.54 4.31
CA SER A 55 -14.87 -49.10 5.25
C SER A 55 -15.92 -48.08 5.69
N ARG A 56 -17.11 -48.61 5.93
CA ARG A 56 -18.40 -47.97 6.16
C ARG A 56 -18.77 -48.21 7.62
N THR A 57 -19.20 -47.19 8.36
CA THR A 57 -20.26 -47.35 9.39
C THR A 57 -20.94 -46.01 9.68
N LEU A 58 -22.25 -46.09 9.88
CA LEU A 58 -23.21 -45.00 10.09
C LEU A 58 -23.37 -44.64 11.58
N THR A 59 -23.98 -43.47 11.80
CA THR A 59 -24.96 -43.09 12.86
C THR A 59 -24.48 -41.99 13.82
N GLY A 60 -25.30 -40.95 13.97
CA GLY A 60 -25.23 -40.01 15.10
C GLY A 60 -25.74 -38.60 14.78
N THR A 61 -26.96 -38.31 15.23
CA THR A 61 -27.76 -37.09 15.10
C THR A 61 -27.50 -36.01 16.17
N SER A 62 -27.91 -34.77 15.86
CA SER A 62 -28.21 -33.59 16.73
C SER A 62 -27.02 -32.90 17.43
N GLU A 63 -27.00 -31.61 17.75
CA GLU A 63 -27.80 -30.40 17.52
C GLU A 63 -26.90 -29.21 17.94
N LEU A 64 -27.04 -28.08 17.23
CA LEU A 64 -26.97 -26.68 17.67
C LEU A 64 -26.21 -26.30 18.97
N GLU A 65 -25.24 -25.38 18.85
CA GLU A 65 -25.00 -24.30 19.83
C GLU A 65 -24.27 -23.14 19.11
N GLU A 66 -24.83 -21.94 19.27
CA GLU A 66 -24.53 -20.72 18.52
C GLU A 66 -23.52 -19.87 19.30
N GLY A 67 -22.27 -19.80 18.83
CA GLY A 67 -21.17 -19.08 19.50
C GLY A 67 -20.64 -17.92 18.65
N LYS A 68 -21.02 -16.70 19.01
CA LYS A 68 -20.53 -15.41 18.49
C LYS A 68 -18.98 -15.34 18.46
N PRO A 69 -18.32 -15.03 17.33
CA PRO A 69 -16.86 -14.95 17.32
C PRO A 69 -16.38 -13.63 17.94
N PRO A 70 -15.26 -13.63 18.69
CA PRO A 70 -14.66 -12.41 19.21
C PRO A 70 -13.99 -11.63 18.08
N LYS A 71 -14.05 -10.29 18.16
CA LYS A 71 -13.34 -9.38 17.26
C LYS A 71 -11.84 -9.46 17.58
N GLU A 72 -11.13 -10.36 16.93
CA GLU A 72 -9.67 -10.44 17.04
C GLU A 72 -9.01 -9.30 16.28
N SER A 73 -8.30 -8.47 17.04
CA SER A 73 -7.39 -7.44 16.60
C SER A 73 -6.23 -8.07 15.83
N LEU A 74 -6.22 -7.92 14.50
CA LEU A 74 -5.20 -8.48 13.59
C LEU A 74 -3.85 -7.75 13.59
N PHE A 75 -3.60 -6.87 14.55
CA PHE A 75 -2.37 -6.06 14.58
C PHE A 75 -1.78 -5.98 15.99
N ARG A 76 -1.34 -7.11 16.51
CA ARG A 76 -0.31 -7.13 17.54
C ARG A 76 0.59 -8.33 17.28
N ARG A 77 1.76 -8.08 16.70
CA ARG A 77 2.88 -9.02 16.77
C ARG A 77 4.02 -8.31 17.47
N ASP A 78 4.51 -8.98 18.50
CA ASP A 78 5.48 -8.49 19.44
C ASP A 78 6.81 -8.15 18.75
N ALA A 79 7.37 -7.02 19.18
CA ALA A 79 8.54 -6.39 18.59
C ALA A 79 9.83 -7.09 19.05
N GLU A 80 10.22 -8.16 18.37
CA GLU A 80 11.56 -8.74 18.49
C GLU A 80 12.07 -9.17 17.11
N THR A 81 12.46 -8.22 16.26
CA THR A 81 13.16 -8.52 15.00
C THR A 81 14.64 -8.19 15.14
N SER A 82 15.42 -9.23 15.44
CA SER A 82 16.87 -9.22 15.49
C SER A 82 17.46 -8.95 14.09
N THR A 83 18.60 -8.27 14.06
CA THR A 83 19.33 -7.58 12.97
C THR A 83 19.67 -8.38 11.68
N ARG A 84 19.11 -9.57 11.43
CA ARG A 84 19.31 -10.35 10.19
C ARG A 84 18.17 -10.28 9.20
N ASP A 85 16.98 -9.81 9.59
CA ASP A 85 15.79 -9.82 8.75
C ASP A 85 15.60 -8.59 7.86
N ALA A 86 16.43 -7.54 7.98
CA ALA A 86 16.32 -6.31 7.20
C ALA A 86 16.45 -6.50 5.66
N ARG A 87 16.91 -7.66 5.20
CA ARG A 87 17.10 -7.97 3.76
C ARG A 87 16.00 -8.85 3.16
N THR A 88 15.15 -9.48 3.99
CA THR A 88 14.09 -10.34 3.47
C THR A 88 12.83 -9.50 3.27
N PRO A 89 12.32 -9.35 2.03
CA PRO A 89 11.18 -8.49 1.82
C PRO A 89 9.92 -9.07 2.46
N GLN A 90 9.23 -8.27 3.28
CA GLN A 90 7.93 -8.65 3.83
C GLN A 90 6.91 -8.68 2.69
N ARG A 91 6.24 -9.82 2.48
CA ARG A 91 5.21 -9.93 1.43
C ARG A 91 3.86 -9.47 1.97
N ILE A 92 3.27 -8.48 1.32
CA ILE A 92 1.97 -7.90 1.70
C ILE A 92 0.95 -8.27 0.63
N PRO A 93 -0.13 -8.99 0.99
CA PRO A 93 -1.18 -9.33 0.05
C PRO A 93 -1.97 -8.07 -0.33
N ILE A 94 -2.20 -7.86 -1.62
CA ILE A 94 -3.09 -6.80 -2.13
C ILE A 94 -3.97 -7.33 -3.25
N THR A 95 -5.22 -6.87 -3.31
CA THR A 95 -6.14 -7.19 -4.39
C THR A 95 -6.44 -5.96 -5.27
N LEU A 96 -6.88 -6.18 -6.50
CA LEU A 96 -7.35 -5.09 -7.35
C LEU A 96 -8.57 -4.37 -6.76
N SER A 97 -9.41 -5.08 -6.01
CA SER A 97 -10.58 -4.49 -5.33
C SER A 97 -10.16 -3.51 -4.24
N ASP A 98 -9.05 -3.77 -3.55
CA ASP A 98 -8.51 -2.83 -2.56
C ASP A 98 -8.01 -1.56 -3.22
N LEU A 99 -7.30 -1.66 -4.34
CA LEU A 99 -6.82 -0.50 -5.11
C LEU A 99 -7.96 0.32 -5.72
N ALA A 100 -9.03 -0.34 -6.19
CA ALA A 100 -10.17 0.34 -6.79
C ALA A 100 -10.81 1.39 -5.88
N LYS A 101 -10.72 1.21 -4.55
CA LYS A 101 -11.25 2.16 -3.54
C LYS A 101 -10.45 3.47 -3.46
N TYR A 102 -9.20 3.47 -3.93
CA TYR A 102 -8.29 4.62 -3.85
C TYR A 102 -8.12 5.36 -5.19
N ILE A 103 -8.88 4.99 -6.22
CA ILE A 103 -8.83 5.68 -7.51
C ILE A 103 -9.41 7.09 -7.35
N ASP A 104 -8.59 8.10 -7.61
CA ASP A 104 -9.08 9.44 -7.94
C ASP A 104 -9.54 9.45 -9.40
N TRP A 105 -10.82 9.70 -9.61
CA TRP A 105 -11.43 9.75 -10.94
C TRP A 105 -11.25 11.10 -11.64
N SER A 106 -10.80 12.15 -10.95
CA SER A 106 -10.64 13.48 -11.56
C SER A 106 -9.60 13.47 -12.70
N PRO A 107 -8.40 12.86 -12.55
CA PRO A 107 -7.45 12.71 -13.67
C PRO A 107 -8.00 11.86 -14.82
N PHE A 108 -8.87 10.88 -14.54
CA PHE A 108 -9.52 10.08 -15.57
C PHE A 108 -10.39 10.97 -16.47
N PHE A 109 -11.27 11.82 -15.91
CA PHE A 109 -12.06 12.77 -16.71
C PHE A 109 -11.20 13.77 -17.48
N HIS A 110 -10.11 14.24 -16.88
CA HIS A 110 -9.17 15.14 -17.56
C HIS A 110 -8.54 14.51 -18.81
N ALA A 111 -8.25 13.20 -18.80
CA ALA A 111 -7.73 12.48 -19.96
C ALA A 111 -8.75 12.39 -21.10
N TRP A 112 -10.04 12.53 -20.79
CA TRP A 112 -11.16 12.59 -21.73
C TRP A 112 -11.63 14.01 -22.03
N GLU A 113 -10.80 15.02 -21.72
CA GLU A 113 -11.07 16.45 -21.94
C GLU A 113 -12.30 17.00 -21.19
N LEU A 114 -12.83 16.24 -20.22
CA LEU A 114 -13.90 16.67 -19.34
C LEU A 114 -13.30 17.40 -18.13
N ARG A 115 -13.47 18.73 -18.10
CA ARG A 115 -12.94 19.58 -17.03
C ARG A 115 -13.89 19.62 -15.84
N GLY A 116 -13.41 19.19 -14.68
CA GLY A 116 -14.18 19.22 -13.46
C GLY A 116 -13.60 18.26 -12.42
N ARG A 117 -13.98 18.47 -11.16
CA ARG A 117 -13.55 17.61 -10.05
C ARG A 117 -14.58 16.51 -9.82
N TYR A 118 -14.14 15.27 -9.66
CA TYR A 118 -15.02 14.20 -9.21
C TYR A 118 -15.33 14.36 -7.70
N PRO A 119 -16.58 14.14 -7.24
CA PRO A 119 -17.75 13.70 -8.00
C PRO A 119 -18.59 14.83 -8.65
N ALA A 120 -18.29 16.11 -8.37
CA ALA A 120 -19.10 17.26 -8.79
C ALA A 120 -19.31 17.36 -10.32
N ILE A 121 -18.37 16.88 -11.13
CA ILE A 121 -18.49 16.86 -12.60
C ILE A 121 -19.70 16.07 -13.11
N LEU A 122 -20.22 15.12 -12.32
CA LEU A 122 -21.36 14.29 -12.71
C LEU A 122 -22.70 15.05 -12.69
N ASP A 123 -22.78 16.10 -11.87
CA ASP A 123 -23.97 16.93 -11.69
C ASP A 123 -23.93 18.21 -12.53
N ASP A 124 -22.90 18.38 -13.36
CA ASP A 124 -22.77 19.53 -14.24
C ASP A 124 -23.89 19.56 -15.30
N PHE A 125 -24.45 20.73 -15.55
CA PHE A 125 -25.60 20.90 -16.45
C PHE A 125 -25.25 20.61 -17.92
N GLU A 126 -24.04 20.97 -18.37
CA GLU A 126 -23.63 20.84 -19.77
C GLU A 126 -22.95 19.49 -20.02
N ILE A 127 -22.00 19.12 -19.16
CA ILE A 127 -21.15 17.94 -19.39
C ILE A 127 -21.50 16.74 -18.50
N GLY A 128 -22.32 16.90 -17.47
CA GLY A 128 -22.58 15.85 -16.47
C GLY A 128 -23.27 14.61 -17.04
N LYS A 129 -24.06 14.75 -18.11
CA LYS A 129 -24.62 13.58 -18.82
C LYS A 129 -23.52 12.72 -19.43
N HIS A 130 -22.62 13.33 -20.21
CA HIS A 130 -21.51 12.62 -20.85
C HIS A 130 -20.52 12.07 -19.80
N ALA A 131 -20.28 12.82 -18.72
CA ALA A 131 -19.44 12.37 -17.62
C ALA A 131 -20.00 11.12 -16.91
N ARG A 132 -21.33 11.05 -16.71
CA ARG A 132 -21.99 9.87 -16.14
C ARG A 132 -21.91 8.65 -17.05
N GLU A 133 -22.20 8.81 -18.34
CA GLU A 133 -22.10 7.72 -19.32
C GLU A 133 -20.67 7.14 -19.36
N LEU A 134 -19.66 8.01 -19.45
CA LEU A 134 -18.26 7.60 -19.43
C LEU A 134 -17.86 6.92 -18.11
N PHE A 135 -18.36 7.43 -16.99
CA PHE A 135 -18.08 6.85 -15.67
C PHE A 135 -18.68 5.45 -15.53
N ASP A 136 -19.93 5.26 -15.96
CA ASP A 136 -20.63 3.97 -15.88
C ASP A 136 -19.90 2.90 -16.71
N ASP A 137 -19.47 3.25 -17.93
CA ASP A 137 -18.66 2.38 -18.79
C ASP A 137 -17.31 2.02 -18.15
N ALA A 138 -16.64 3.00 -17.53
CA ALA A 138 -15.39 2.78 -16.82
C ALA A 138 -15.56 1.88 -15.59
N GLN A 139 -16.66 2.03 -14.85
CA GLN A 139 -17.01 1.17 -13.72
C GLN A 139 -17.29 -0.28 -14.15
N GLU A 140 -18.00 -0.49 -15.26
CA GLU A 140 -18.22 -1.82 -15.83
C GLU A 140 -16.89 -2.47 -16.23
N LEU A 141 -16.03 -1.73 -16.92
CA LEU A 141 -14.72 -2.24 -17.30
C LEU A 141 -13.86 -2.57 -16.07
N LEU A 142 -13.85 -1.71 -15.05
CA LEU A 142 -13.13 -1.94 -13.80
C LEU A 142 -13.65 -3.18 -13.08
N ARG A 143 -14.98 -3.37 -13.00
CA ARG A 143 -15.60 -4.58 -12.45
C ARG A 143 -15.13 -5.84 -13.19
N ARG A 144 -15.09 -5.80 -14.53
CA ARG A 144 -14.57 -6.92 -15.33
C ARG A 144 -13.09 -7.19 -15.07
N ILE A 145 -12.27 -6.16 -14.95
CA ILE A 145 -10.83 -6.28 -14.66
C ILE A 145 -10.61 -6.94 -13.30
N VAL A 146 -11.33 -6.49 -12.28
CA VAL A 146 -11.27 -7.04 -10.91
C VAL A 146 -11.77 -8.49 -10.89
N ALA A 147 -12.95 -8.75 -11.46
CA ALA A 147 -13.57 -10.08 -11.42
C ALA A 147 -12.74 -11.16 -12.13
N LYS A 148 -12.05 -10.78 -13.21
CA LYS A 148 -11.23 -11.70 -14.01
C LYS A 148 -9.74 -11.62 -13.69
N ASN A 149 -9.33 -10.82 -12.69
CA ASN A 149 -7.92 -10.53 -12.37
C ASN A 149 -7.06 -10.24 -13.62
N LEU A 150 -7.57 -9.38 -14.51
CA LEU A 150 -6.90 -9.09 -15.79
C LEU A 150 -5.60 -8.31 -15.62
N LEU A 151 -5.43 -7.65 -14.47
CA LEU A 151 -4.23 -6.90 -14.12
C LEU A 151 -3.65 -7.43 -12.81
N THR A 152 -2.33 -7.41 -12.69
CA THR A 152 -1.63 -7.80 -11.46
C THR A 152 -1.01 -6.57 -10.82
N PRO A 153 -1.53 -6.09 -9.67
CA PRO A 153 -0.92 -4.99 -8.96
C PRO A 153 0.41 -5.42 -8.35
N ARG A 154 1.43 -4.56 -8.50
CA ARG A 154 2.76 -4.76 -7.94
C ARG A 154 3.24 -3.45 -7.35
N GLY A 155 3.91 -3.52 -6.22
CA GLY A 155 4.46 -2.37 -5.54
C GLY A 155 5.54 -2.78 -4.56
N VAL A 156 6.41 -1.84 -4.22
CA VAL A 156 7.41 -1.98 -3.17
C VAL A 156 7.43 -0.69 -2.36
N HIS A 157 7.55 -0.81 -1.05
CA HIS A 157 7.78 0.30 -0.15
C HIS A 157 8.79 -0.15 0.89
N ALA A 158 9.44 0.79 1.57
CA ALA A 158 10.46 0.46 2.53
C ALA A 158 10.74 1.61 3.47
N PHE A 159 11.18 1.26 4.67
CA PHE A 159 11.59 2.19 5.71
C PHE A 159 13.04 1.91 6.10
N TRP A 160 13.86 2.96 6.10
CA TRP A 160 15.24 2.90 6.59
C TRP A 160 15.47 4.02 7.60
N PRO A 161 16.31 3.79 8.61
CA PRO A 161 16.81 4.86 9.46
C PRO A 161 17.51 5.92 8.60
N ALA A 162 17.19 7.18 8.87
CA ALA A 162 17.66 8.29 8.07
C ALA A 162 18.02 9.50 8.94
N ASN A 163 18.94 10.33 8.47
CA ASN A 163 19.27 11.61 9.09
C ASN A 163 19.62 12.65 8.02
N SER A 164 19.21 13.89 8.21
CA SER A 164 19.62 14.97 7.32
C SER A 164 21.10 15.32 7.52
N THR A 165 21.83 15.49 6.43
CA THR A 165 23.22 15.95 6.39
C THR A 165 23.30 17.14 5.43
N GLY A 166 23.27 18.37 5.98
CA GLY A 166 23.14 19.57 5.15
C GLY A 166 21.75 19.67 4.51
N ASP A 167 21.72 19.62 3.18
CA ASP A 167 20.50 19.63 2.36
C ASP A 167 20.05 18.20 1.97
N ASP A 168 20.93 17.21 2.18
CA ASP A 168 20.72 15.83 1.76
C ASP A 168 20.23 14.96 2.92
N VAL A 169 19.81 13.73 2.59
CA VAL A 169 19.39 12.73 3.57
C VAL A 169 20.24 11.47 3.42
N ASP A 170 20.98 11.12 4.48
CA ASP A 170 21.72 9.87 4.56
C ASP A 170 20.82 8.76 5.11
N LEU A 171 20.87 7.59 4.47
CA LEU A 171 20.19 6.37 4.89
C LEU A 171 21.17 5.38 5.51
N TYR A 172 20.72 4.62 6.50
CA TYR A 172 21.54 3.68 7.24
C TYR A 172 21.00 2.25 7.20
N ALA A 173 21.88 1.27 7.38
CA ALA A 173 21.55 -0.16 7.37
C ALA A 173 20.79 -0.61 8.63
N ASP A 174 21.03 0.06 9.76
CA ASP A 174 20.49 -0.28 11.07
C ASP A 174 20.13 0.96 11.89
N ASP A 175 19.37 0.76 12.97
CA ASP A 175 18.98 1.83 13.89
C ASP A 175 20.17 2.45 14.63
N ALA A 176 21.29 1.72 14.73
CA ALA A 176 22.53 2.24 15.31
C ALA A 176 23.22 3.25 14.38
N ARG A 177 22.75 3.38 13.14
CA ARG A 177 23.29 4.27 12.09
C ARG A 177 24.77 4.01 11.84
N SER A 178 25.18 2.75 11.96
CA SER A 178 26.59 2.36 11.94
C SER A 178 27.18 2.38 10.53
N GLU A 179 26.38 1.96 9.54
CA GLU A 179 26.77 1.85 8.15
C GLU A 179 25.80 2.65 7.27
N LYS A 180 26.34 3.58 6.50
CA LYS A 180 25.58 4.36 5.51
C LYS A 180 25.38 3.52 4.23
N ILE A 181 24.13 3.38 3.79
CA ILE A 181 23.76 2.59 2.61
C ILE A 181 23.52 3.45 1.36
N ALA A 182 23.05 4.68 1.53
CA ALA A 182 22.74 5.59 0.43
C ALA A 182 22.61 7.04 0.92
N THR A 183 22.66 7.98 -0.02
CA THR A 183 22.34 9.39 0.21
C THR A 183 21.29 9.82 -0.84
N PHE A 184 20.21 10.44 -0.38
CA PHE A 184 19.23 11.11 -1.24
C PHE A 184 19.54 12.61 -1.28
N TYR A 185 19.76 13.11 -2.49
CA TYR A 185 20.06 14.51 -2.75
C TYR A 185 18.78 15.28 -3.08
N PHE A 186 18.62 16.48 -2.51
CA PHE A 186 17.46 17.35 -2.69
C PHE A 186 17.82 18.73 -3.22
#